data_AF-A0A8J1TTF2-F1
#
_entry.id   AF-A0A8J1TTF2-F1
#
_cell.length_a   1.000
_cell.length_b   1.000
_cell.length_c   1.000
_cell.angle_alpha   90.00
_cell.angle_beta   90.00
_cell.angle_gamma   90.00
#
_symmetry.space_group_name_H-M   'P 1'
#
loop_
_entity.id
_entity.type
_entity.pdbx_description
1 polymer ?
#
loop_
_entity_poly.entity_id
_entity_poly.type
_entity_poly.pdbx_seq_one_letter_code
_entity_poly.pdbx_strand_id
1 'polypeptide(L)'
;LCELAMSFIQQKKFVCICLLILILAMLYTLYLMCNSNYCIIHCTNNGNFKKKGNNENLHKGDLIKGDLNKGDLNKGDLNKGDNKKESILQDAPGKCKKYANKTDCQPLHYSYTPLPRTTLSSIPGSGNTWVRHLLQQMTGIYTGSRYFDKVLYKNGFPGEAKVIPWDGSVIAVKSHDFNDVYDKMIALIRNPYDMILAEFKRVSTPSKNHSVNIANTIFQQRKNEFTNKVNRMGSRWFTQMNIFVNKVIINTTRKTPFIVIHYENLKQHLRHELRRLADFLNTSITNELLDCIECKSEGRHHRHSTEKVDPFTLQQKLFLNNYITQLNRTLKKACGELCVFPYRPHEITMT
;
A
#
# COMPACT_ATOMS: atom_id res chain seq x y z
N LEU A 1 36.65 -46.25 -34.94
CA LEU A 1 37.04 -45.58 -33.67
C LEU A 1 37.55 -44.15 -33.89
N CYS A 2 38.49 -43.90 -34.81
CA CYS A 2 38.96 -42.52 -35.12
C CYS A 2 37.86 -41.57 -35.66
N GLU A 3 36.94 -42.04 -36.51
CA GLU A 3 35.86 -41.19 -37.04
C GLU A 3 34.84 -40.77 -35.97
N LEU A 4 34.52 -41.65 -35.03
CA LEU A 4 33.65 -41.37 -33.88
C LEU A 4 34.29 -40.35 -32.92
N ALA A 5 35.61 -40.40 -32.73
CA ALA A 5 36.34 -39.44 -31.91
C ALA A 5 36.35 -38.03 -32.54
N MET A 6 36.50 -37.93 -33.86
CA MET A 6 36.47 -36.65 -34.59
C MET A 6 35.09 -35.97 -34.56
N SER A 7 34.01 -36.76 -34.69
CA SER A 7 32.63 -36.29 -34.54
C SER A 7 32.35 -35.74 -33.13
N PHE A 8 32.84 -36.42 -32.09
CA PHE A 8 32.67 -35.99 -30.69
C PHE A 8 33.44 -34.69 -30.37
N ILE A 9 34.61 -34.50 -30.97
CA ILE A 9 35.41 -33.27 -30.82
C ILE A 9 34.75 -32.09 -31.54
N GLN A 10 34.14 -32.30 -32.71
CA GLN A 10 33.38 -31.26 -33.41
C GLN A 10 32.12 -30.82 -32.64
N GLN A 11 31.38 -31.75 -32.04
CA GLN A 11 30.22 -31.41 -31.19
C GLN A 11 30.63 -30.61 -29.95
N LYS A 12 31.71 -30.99 -29.26
CA LYS A 12 32.20 -30.23 -28.09
C LYS A 12 32.69 -28.83 -28.45
N LYS A 13 33.34 -28.66 -29.62
CA LYS A 13 33.73 -27.33 -30.12
C LYS A 13 32.50 -26.46 -30.41
N PHE A 14 31.45 -27.04 -31.00
CA PHE A 14 30.20 -26.31 -31.26
C PHE A 14 29.52 -25.85 -29.97
N VAL A 15 29.44 -26.72 -28.96
CA VAL A 15 28.88 -26.37 -27.64
C VAL A 15 29.70 -25.28 -26.94
N CYS A 16 31.04 -25.34 -26.99
CA CYS A 16 31.90 -24.29 -26.44
C CYS A 16 31.69 -22.95 -27.16
N ILE A 17 31.55 -22.95 -28.49
CA ILE A 17 31.30 -21.72 -29.27
C ILE A 17 29.93 -21.13 -28.89
N CYS A 18 28.89 -21.95 -28.77
CA CYS A 18 27.57 -21.49 -28.33
C CYS A 18 27.59 -20.90 -26.91
N LEU A 19 28.31 -21.54 -25.97
CA LEU A 19 28.50 -21.01 -24.62
C LEU A 19 29.27 -19.69 -24.62
N LEU A 20 30.30 -19.55 -25.45
CA LEU A 20 31.06 -18.31 -25.59
C LEU A 20 30.18 -17.17 -26.12
N ILE A 21 29.33 -17.46 -27.11
CA ILE A 21 28.37 -16.49 -27.68
C ILE A 21 27.33 -16.06 -26.62
N LEU A 22 26.82 -16.99 -25.80
CA LEU A 22 25.91 -16.67 -24.72
C LEU A 22 26.55 -15.79 -23.64
N ILE A 23 27.80 -16.09 -23.26
CA ILE A 23 28.56 -15.28 -22.30
C ILE A 23 28.82 -13.88 -22.86
N LEU A 24 29.20 -13.77 -24.14
CA LEU A 24 29.41 -12.47 -24.79
C LEU A 24 28.10 -11.68 -24.90
N ALA A 25 26.96 -12.32 -25.17
CA ALA A 25 25.65 -11.67 -25.17
C ALA A 25 25.24 -11.19 -23.76
N MET A 26 25.54 -11.96 -22.73
CA MET A 26 25.32 -11.56 -21.33
C MET A 26 26.21 -10.38 -20.92
N LEU A 27 27.48 -10.39 -21.31
CA LEU A 27 28.40 -9.27 -21.05
C LEU A 27 27.99 -8.01 -21.82
N TYR A 28 27.53 -8.16 -23.06
CA TYR A 28 27.04 -7.05 -23.88
C TYR A 28 25.74 -6.45 -23.33
N THR A 29 24.83 -7.28 -22.82
CA THR A 29 23.63 -6.79 -22.12
C THR A 29 23.98 -6.10 -20.80
N LEU A 30 24.93 -6.62 -20.02
CA LEU A 30 25.46 -5.92 -18.84
C LEU A 30 26.09 -4.57 -19.21
N TYR A 31 26.87 -4.52 -20.30
CA TYR A 31 27.49 -3.30 -20.81
C TYR A 31 26.45 -2.26 -21.23
N LEU A 32 25.37 -2.67 -21.93
CA LEU A 32 24.26 -1.79 -22.28
C LEU A 32 23.48 -1.30 -21.05
N MET A 33 23.32 -2.15 -20.02
CA MET A 33 22.73 -1.73 -18.74
C MET A 33 23.61 -0.73 -17.98
N CYS A 34 24.93 -0.84 -18.12
CA CYS A 34 25.89 0.08 -17.48
C CYS A 34 26.02 1.43 -18.22
N ASN A 35 25.87 1.44 -19.55
CA ASN A 35 25.96 2.64 -20.39
C ASN A 35 24.62 3.34 -20.66
N SER A 36 23.49 2.71 -20.34
CA SER A 36 22.24 3.44 -20.18
C SER A 36 22.36 4.29 -18.91
N ASN A 37 21.89 5.55 -18.93
CA ASN A 37 22.01 6.58 -17.88
C ASN A 37 21.45 6.24 -16.47
N TYR A 38 21.42 4.97 -16.07
CA TYR A 38 21.01 4.47 -14.76
C TYR A 38 22.19 4.14 -13.82
N CYS A 39 23.44 4.25 -14.27
CA CYS A 39 24.63 3.84 -13.51
C CYS A 39 25.54 5.00 -13.06
N ILE A 40 24.96 6.18 -12.75
CA ILE A 40 25.71 7.28 -12.09
C ILE A 40 24.99 7.73 -10.83
N ILE A 41 24.66 6.81 -9.91
CA ILE A 41 24.54 7.13 -8.48
C ILE A 41 24.89 5.84 -7.72
N HIS A 42 26.04 5.82 -7.04
CA HIS A 42 26.57 4.76 -6.15
C HIS A 42 27.85 4.04 -6.62
N CYS A 43 28.89 4.82 -6.87
CA CYS A 43 30.26 4.43 -6.50
C CYS A 43 30.96 5.64 -5.89
N THR A 44 30.77 5.86 -4.58
CA THR A 44 31.70 6.51 -3.64
C THR A 44 30.97 6.86 -2.34
N ASN A 45 31.36 6.19 -1.24
CA ASN A 45 31.57 6.85 0.05
C ASN A 45 32.20 5.85 1.03
N ASN A 46 33.53 5.77 0.95
CA ASN A 46 34.39 5.49 2.09
C ASN A 46 35.51 6.55 2.05
N GLY A 47 35.66 7.30 3.14
CA GLY A 47 36.88 8.06 3.44
C GLY A 47 36.93 9.54 3.01
N ASN A 48 36.95 10.40 4.02
CA ASN A 48 37.54 11.74 4.12
C ASN A 48 38.37 12.25 2.92
N PHE A 49 38.17 13.51 2.50
CA PHE A 49 39.16 14.60 2.63
C PHE A 49 38.68 15.95 2.02
N LYS A 50 38.84 17.00 2.84
CA LYS A 50 39.10 18.44 2.60
C LYS A 50 38.52 19.21 1.39
N LYS A 51 37.92 20.35 1.76
CA LYS A 51 37.71 21.57 0.95
C LYS A 51 38.88 21.90 0.00
N LYS A 52 38.54 22.21 -1.25
CA LYS A 52 39.17 23.26 -2.06
C LYS A 52 38.10 23.85 -3.00
N GLY A 53 37.89 25.15 -2.91
CA GLY A 53 37.06 25.87 -3.86
C GLY A 53 37.82 26.15 -5.15
N ASN A 54 37.09 26.24 -6.26
CA ASN A 54 37.16 27.37 -7.19
C ASN A 54 35.98 27.35 -8.16
N ASN A 55 35.68 28.56 -8.62
CA ASN A 55 34.46 29.07 -9.24
C ASN A 55 34.23 28.61 -10.70
N GLU A 56 32.97 28.78 -11.11
CA GLU A 56 32.48 29.13 -12.46
C GLU A 56 32.41 28.03 -13.55
N ASN A 57 31.19 27.55 -13.82
CA ASN A 57 30.39 28.06 -14.95
C ASN A 57 28.99 27.42 -14.97
N LEU A 58 27.98 28.21 -14.58
CA LEU A 58 26.57 27.93 -14.88
C LEU A 58 26.33 28.21 -16.36
N HIS A 59 25.91 27.21 -17.13
CA HIS A 59 25.21 27.46 -18.39
C HIS A 59 23.69 27.52 -18.18
N LYS A 60 23.13 28.45 -18.93
CA LYS A 60 21.85 29.13 -18.81
C LYS A 60 20.94 28.61 -19.95
N GLY A 61 19.68 28.30 -19.64
CA GLY A 61 18.67 27.76 -20.58
C GLY A 61 18.51 26.25 -20.36
N ASP A 62 17.37 25.71 -19.90
CA ASP A 62 16.00 26.02 -20.28
C ASP A 62 15.06 26.12 -19.06
N LEU A 63 14.67 27.34 -18.71
CA LEU A 63 13.45 27.61 -17.95
C LEU A 63 12.42 28.11 -18.95
N ILE A 64 11.42 27.30 -19.26
CA ILE A 64 10.25 27.77 -20.00
C ILE A 64 9.47 28.70 -19.06
N LYS A 65 9.41 29.95 -19.50
CA LYS A 65 8.72 31.11 -18.91
C LYS A 65 7.21 30.89 -19.11
N GLY A 66 6.42 30.73 -18.04
CA GLY A 66 4.98 30.48 -18.19
C GLY A 66 4.10 30.52 -16.94
N ASP A 67 4.51 29.98 -15.77
CA ASP A 67 3.53 29.72 -14.68
C ASP A 67 3.83 30.41 -13.34
N LEU A 68 4.38 31.63 -13.37
CA LEU A 68 4.48 32.46 -12.17
C LEU A 68 3.84 33.83 -12.43
N ASN A 69 2.54 33.93 -12.12
CA ASN A 69 1.92 35.23 -11.94
C ASN A 69 2.35 35.81 -10.59
N LYS A 70 2.92 37.02 -10.63
CA LYS A 70 3.12 37.88 -9.46
C LYS A 70 1.73 38.31 -8.95
N GLY A 71 1.34 37.84 -7.79
CA GLY A 71 0.07 38.25 -7.15
C GLY A 71 -0.36 37.44 -5.91
N ASP A 72 0.11 36.21 -5.71
CA ASP A 72 -0.52 35.30 -4.72
C ASP A 72 0.08 35.33 -3.30
N LEU A 73 0.66 36.45 -2.88
CA LEU A 73 1.06 36.63 -1.47
C LEU A 73 0.42 37.90 -0.92
N ASN A 74 -0.82 37.76 -0.46
CA ASN A 74 -1.42 38.75 0.41
C ASN A 74 -0.90 38.52 1.85
N LYS A 75 -0.49 39.62 2.50
CA LYS A 75 -0.17 39.69 3.93
C LYS A 75 -1.46 39.40 4.72
N GLY A 76 -1.77 38.12 4.90
CA GLY A 76 -3.01 37.62 5.51
C GLY A 76 -3.05 36.09 5.67
N ASP A 77 -2.17 35.34 5.00
CA ASP A 77 -2.16 33.87 5.02
C ASP A 77 -1.57 33.22 6.29
N LEU A 78 -1.28 34.01 7.32
CA LEU A 78 -1.09 33.48 8.67
C LEU A 78 -2.47 33.32 9.32
N ASN A 79 -3.20 32.27 8.91
CA ASN A 79 -4.29 31.78 9.74
C ASN A 79 -3.69 31.33 11.07
N LYS A 80 -3.95 32.10 12.14
CA LYS A 80 -3.90 31.66 13.54
C LYS A 80 -4.76 30.41 13.68
N GLY A 81 -4.18 29.25 13.41
CA GLY A 81 -4.81 27.94 13.51
C GLY A 81 -4.35 27.14 14.73
N ASP A 82 -3.46 27.69 15.57
CA ASP A 82 -2.92 26.99 16.73
C ASP A 82 -3.90 26.92 17.93
N ASN A 83 -5.07 27.56 17.85
CA ASN A 83 -6.07 27.54 18.92
C ASN A 83 -7.19 26.49 18.75
N LYS A 84 -7.00 25.49 17.87
CA LYS A 84 -7.96 24.36 17.71
C LYS A 84 -7.49 23.04 18.36
N LYS A 85 -6.37 23.06 19.09
CA LYS A 85 -5.94 21.88 19.89
C LYS A 85 -6.73 21.72 21.19
N GLU A 86 -7.27 22.80 21.76
CA GLU A 86 -8.01 22.73 23.04
C GLU A 86 -9.43 22.19 22.90
N SER A 87 -10.13 22.44 21.79
CA SER A 87 -11.53 22.00 21.63
C SER A 87 -11.70 20.52 21.29
N ILE A 88 -10.65 19.82 20.85
CA ILE A 88 -10.69 18.37 20.54
C ILE A 88 -10.37 17.54 21.81
N LEU A 89 -9.83 18.17 22.86
CA LEU A 89 -9.46 17.51 24.11
C LEU A 89 -10.60 17.40 25.13
N GLN A 90 -11.73 18.08 24.90
CA GLN A 90 -12.87 18.07 25.82
C GLN A 90 -13.78 16.84 25.65
N ASP A 91 -13.81 16.22 24.46
CA ASP A 91 -14.66 15.06 24.15
C ASP A 91 -13.91 13.72 24.12
N ALA A 92 -12.61 13.71 24.41
CA ALA A 92 -11.86 12.47 24.50
C ALA A 92 -12.24 11.73 25.80
N PRO A 93 -12.69 10.46 25.74
CA PRO A 93 -12.95 9.68 26.95
C PRO A 93 -11.71 9.74 27.84
N GLY A 94 -11.87 9.95 29.15
CA GLY A 94 -10.77 10.34 30.06
C GLY A 94 -9.48 9.51 29.94
N LYS A 95 -9.61 8.25 29.50
CA LYS A 95 -8.51 7.34 29.12
C LYS A 95 -7.53 7.91 28.09
N CYS A 96 -7.98 8.71 27.12
CA CYS A 96 -7.15 9.23 26.03
C CYS A 96 -6.35 10.49 26.40
N LYS A 97 -6.67 11.17 27.51
CA LYS A 97 -5.91 12.34 27.98
C LYS A 97 -4.45 12.00 28.24
N LYS A 98 -4.16 10.79 28.76
CA LYS A 98 -2.80 10.25 28.97
C LYS A 98 -1.95 10.23 27.70
N TYR A 99 -2.57 10.13 26.53
CA TYR A 99 -1.89 10.01 25.24
C TYR A 99 -1.97 11.29 24.41
N ALA A 100 -2.54 12.38 24.93
CA ALA A 100 -2.77 13.62 24.18
C ALA A 100 -1.50 14.16 23.53
N ASN A 101 -0.39 14.21 24.27
CA ASN A 101 0.90 14.76 23.82
C ASN A 101 1.73 13.79 22.95
N LYS A 102 1.29 12.54 22.77
CA LYS A 102 2.00 11.58 21.92
C LYS A 102 1.52 11.67 20.47
N THR A 103 2.45 11.80 19.54
CA THR A 103 2.15 11.65 18.10
C THR A 103 1.92 10.18 17.76
N ASP A 104 2.85 9.33 18.20
CA ASP A 104 2.84 7.89 17.99
C ASP A 104 2.88 7.15 19.34
N CYS A 105 2.30 5.95 19.38
CA CYS A 105 2.24 5.11 20.56
C CYS A 105 3.59 4.50 20.93
N GLN A 106 4.46 4.34 19.94
CA GLN A 106 5.83 3.89 20.08
C GLN A 106 6.76 4.75 19.20
N PRO A 107 8.04 4.92 19.59
CA PRO A 107 9.04 5.53 18.72
C PRO A 107 9.17 4.72 17.43
N LEU A 108 9.00 5.37 16.27
CA LEU A 108 9.05 4.67 14.99
C LEU A 108 10.48 4.51 14.47
N HIS A 109 10.83 3.30 14.03
CA HIS A 109 12.14 2.97 13.50
C HIS A 109 12.08 1.91 12.38
N TYR A 110 13.17 1.75 11.63
CA TYR A 110 13.35 0.57 10.78
C TYR A 110 13.75 -0.62 11.64
N SER A 111 13.40 -1.84 11.21
CA SER A 111 13.82 -3.04 11.94
C SER A 111 15.34 -3.11 12.04
N TYR A 112 15.85 -3.45 13.22
CA TYR A 112 17.28 -3.64 13.47
C TYR A 112 17.81 -4.96 12.89
N THR A 113 16.93 -5.93 12.69
CA THR A 113 17.23 -7.22 12.07
C THR A 113 16.30 -7.46 10.87
N PRO A 114 16.76 -8.17 9.83
CA PRO A 114 15.91 -8.49 8.68
C PRO A 114 14.67 -9.29 9.10
N LEU A 115 13.49 -8.75 8.80
CA LEU A 115 12.20 -9.41 9.02
C LEU A 115 11.79 -10.28 7.82
N PRO A 116 10.91 -11.27 8.02
CA PRO A 116 10.25 -11.95 6.91
C PRO A 116 9.56 -10.94 6.00
N ARG A 117 9.73 -11.08 4.69
CA ARG A 117 9.13 -10.16 3.71
C ARG A 117 7.63 -10.36 3.73
N THR A 118 6.94 -9.48 4.44
CA THR A 118 5.49 -9.56 4.63
C THR A 118 4.81 -8.56 3.71
N THR A 119 3.84 -8.99 2.90
CA THR A 119 3.01 -8.08 2.12
C THR A 119 1.74 -7.70 2.86
N LEU A 120 1.32 -6.45 2.71
CA LEU A 120 -0.06 -6.03 2.91
C LEU A 120 -0.70 -5.93 1.52
N SER A 121 -1.34 -7.01 1.07
CA SER A 121 -1.93 -7.13 -0.26
C SER A 121 -3.41 -6.74 -0.24
N SER A 122 -3.78 -5.78 -1.08
CA SER A 122 -5.13 -5.21 -1.07
C SER A 122 -5.44 -4.27 -2.25
N ILE A 123 -6.71 -4.19 -2.65
CA ILE A 123 -7.21 -3.26 -3.69
C ILE A 123 -7.14 -1.78 -3.21
N PRO A 124 -6.92 -0.79 -4.10
CA PRO A 124 -7.07 0.63 -3.75
C PRO A 124 -8.44 0.91 -3.10
N GLY A 125 -8.49 1.82 -2.13
CA GLY A 125 -9.72 2.11 -1.37
C GLY A 125 -10.00 1.19 -0.18
N SER A 126 -9.26 0.09 0.01
CA SER A 126 -9.54 -0.87 1.10
C SER A 126 -9.05 -0.46 2.50
N GLY A 127 -8.51 0.76 2.68
CA GLY A 127 -7.99 1.22 3.98
C GLY A 127 -6.50 0.96 4.22
N ASN A 128 -5.72 0.74 3.16
CA ASN A 128 -4.28 0.42 3.24
C ASN A 128 -3.45 1.36 4.12
N THR A 129 -3.61 2.68 3.95
CA THR A 129 -2.87 3.67 4.74
C THR A 129 -3.20 3.58 6.23
N TRP A 130 -4.46 3.29 6.56
CA TRP A 130 -4.90 3.13 7.94
C TRP A 130 -4.32 1.87 8.59
N VAL A 131 -4.39 0.73 7.89
CA VAL A 131 -3.81 -0.53 8.40
C VAL A 131 -2.30 -0.39 8.57
N ARG A 132 -1.61 0.28 7.65
CA ARG A 132 -0.18 0.61 7.82
C ARG A 132 0.10 1.47 9.04
N HIS A 133 -0.71 2.49 9.28
CA HIS A 133 -0.63 3.30 10.49
C HIS A 133 -0.78 2.42 11.74
N LEU A 134 -1.81 1.59 11.81
CA LEU A 134 -2.04 0.67 12.93
C LEU A 134 -0.85 -0.28 13.16
N LEU A 135 -0.26 -0.85 12.09
CA LEU A 135 0.93 -1.70 12.18
C LEU A 135 2.13 -0.93 12.76
N GLN A 136 2.35 0.32 12.34
CA GLN A 136 3.40 1.18 12.90
C GLN A 136 3.15 1.47 14.39
N GLN A 137 1.93 1.82 14.76
CA GLN A 137 1.58 2.11 16.17
C GLN A 137 1.71 0.88 17.06
N MET A 138 1.42 -0.31 16.51
CA MET A 138 1.47 -1.59 17.22
C MET A 138 2.89 -2.11 17.41
N THR A 139 3.79 -1.86 16.47
CA THR A 139 5.11 -2.52 16.45
C THR A 139 6.28 -1.58 16.66
N GLY A 140 6.08 -0.27 16.48
CA GLY A 140 7.18 0.70 16.39
C GLY A 140 7.97 0.60 15.08
N ILE A 141 7.66 -0.35 14.20
CA ILE A 141 8.42 -0.62 12.98
C ILE A 141 7.71 0.01 11.78
N TYR A 142 8.46 0.73 10.94
CA TYR A 142 7.93 1.35 9.73
C TYR A 142 7.30 0.34 8.77
N THR A 143 6.31 0.81 8.02
CA THR A 143 5.73 0.06 6.89
C THR A 143 6.23 0.60 5.56
N GLY A 144 6.44 -0.30 4.61
CA GLY A 144 6.84 0.03 3.24
C GLY A 144 5.66 0.07 2.27
N SER A 145 5.94 0.53 1.06
CA SER A 145 5.01 0.50 -0.08
C SER A 145 5.80 0.23 -1.37
N ARG A 146 5.24 -0.56 -2.28
CA ARG A 146 5.78 -0.68 -3.66
C ARG A 146 5.65 0.61 -4.46
N TYR A 147 4.86 1.55 -3.95
CA TYR A 147 4.54 2.81 -4.58
C TYR A 147 5.21 3.96 -3.83
N PHE A 148 5.30 5.10 -4.50
CA PHE A 148 5.74 6.35 -3.88
C PHE A 148 4.63 7.39 -3.92
N ASP A 149 4.16 7.77 -2.73
CA ASP A 149 3.33 8.94 -2.50
C ASP A 149 4.11 9.95 -1.65
N LYS A 150 4.47 11.08 -2.27
CA LYS A 150 5.23 12.16 -1.63
C LYS A 150 4.52 12.75 -0.39
N VAL A 151 3.19 12.76 -0.38
CA VAL A 151 2.41 13.27 0.75
C VAL A 151 2.51 12.28 1.91
N LEU A 152 2.33 10.98 1.65
CA LEU A 152 2.47 9.96 2.68
C LEU A 152 3.91 9.90 3.22
N TYR A 153 4.91 10.00 2.35
CA TYR A 153 6.33 10.02 2.75
C TYR A 153 6.61 11.13 3.77
N LYS A 154 6.15 12.36 3.47
CA LYS A 154 6.32 13.51 4.37
C LYS A 154 5.50 13.42 5.66
N ASN A 155 4.46 12.59 5.69
CA ASN A 155 3.48 12.54 6.77
C ASN A 155 3.53 11.27 7.61
N GLY A 156 4.70 10.64 7.75
CA GLY A 156 4.89 9.52 8.70
C GLY A 156 4.99 8.14 8.06
N PHE A 157 5.18 8.07 6.74
CA PHE A 157 5.50 6.82 6.03
C PHE A 157 6.86 6.92 5.31
N PRO A 158 7.98 7.00 6.04
CA PRO A 158 9.31 7.11 5.41
C PRO A 158 9.71 5.88 4.59
N GLY A 159 8.98 4.76 4.72
CA GLY A 159 9.10 3.58 3.86
C GLY A 159 8.40 3.68 2.50
N GLU A 160 7.77 4.82 2.17
CA GLU A 160 7.38 5.17 0.78
C GLU A 160 8.63 5.34 -0.09
N ALA A 161 8.58 4.96 -1.38
CA ALA A 161 9.73 5.03 -2.32
C ALA A 161 10.98 4.22 -1.99
N LYS A 162 11.01 3.38 -0.94
CA LYS A 162 12.04 2.35 -0.90
C LYS A 162 11.71 1.35 -2.00
N VAL A 163 12.45 1.43 -3.11
CA VAL A 163 12.58 0.36 -4.13
C VAL A 163 13.15 -0.91 -3.48
N ILE A 164 13.72 -0.76 -2.29
CA ILE A 164 14.32 -1.80 -1.45
C ILE A 164 13.53 -1.95 -0.12
N PRO A 165 12.26 -2.40 -0.10
CA PRO A 165 11.66 -2.94 1.10
C PRO A 165 11.87 -4.48 1.17
N TRP A 166 12.69 -5.01 0.27
CA TRP A 166 13.02 -6.44 0.15
C TRP A 166 14.16 -6.87 1.08
N ASP A 167 14.77 -5.92 1.81
CA ASP A 167 15.84 -6.17 2.79
C ASP A 167 15.32 -6.59 4.17
N GLY A 168 14.00 -6.62 4.37
CA GLY A 168 13.37 -6.95 5.65
C GLY A 168 13.41 -5.81 6.67
N SER A 169 13.69 -4.57 6.26
CA SER A 169 13.77 -3.41 7.18
C SER A 169 12.42 -2.88 7.66
N VAL A 170 11.30 -3.34 7.09
CA VAL A 170 9.94 -2.89 7.38
C VAL A 170 9.03 -4.06 7.77
N ILE A 171 8.03 -3.80 8.61
CA ILE A 171 7.15 -4.86 9.14
C ILE A 171 6.20 -5.43 8.09
N ALA A 172 5.77 -4.60 7.13
CA ALA A 172 4.94 -5.01 6.01
C ALA A 172 5.11 -4.05 4.82
N VAL A 173 4.98 -4.57 3.61
CA VAL A 173 5.07 -3.82 2.34
C VAL A 173 3.71 -3.80 1.67
N LYS A 174 3.16 -2.61 1.43
CA LYS A 174 1.90 -2.48 0.73
C LYS A 174 2.03 -2.76 -0.77
N SER A 175 1.24 -3.72 -1.28
CA SER A 175 1.06 -4.03 -2.71
C SER A 175 -0.41 -4.07 -3.13
N HIS A 176 -0.74 -3.69 -4.38
CA HIS A 176 -2.08 -3.88 -4.94
C HIS A 176 -2.25 -5.23 -5.64
N ASP A 177 -1.19 -6.05 -5.63
CA ASP A 177 -1.18 -7.37 -6.23
C ASP A 177 -1.14 -8.47 -5.18
N PHE A 178 -1.86 -9.55 -5.48
CA PHE A 178 -1.82 -10.82 -4.73
C PHE A 178 -0.90 -11.84 -5.42
N ASN A 179 -0.35 -11.51 -6.59
CA ASN A 179 0.60 -12.35 -7.30
C ASN A 179 2.04 -12.24 -6.80
N ASP A 180 2.35 -11.21 -6.03
CA ASP A 180 3.72 -10.94 -5.60
C ASP A 180 4.25 -12.05 -4.68
N VAL A 181 5.53 -12.36 -4.83
CA VAL A 181 6.20 -13.40 -4.05
C VAL A 181 6.72 -12.80 -2.74
N TYR A 182 6.12 -13.21 -1.63
CA TYR A 182 6.47 -12.77 -0.28
C TYR A 182 6.61 -13.99 0.65
N ASP A 183 7.26 -13.78 1.80
CA ASP A 183 7.43 -14.83 2.81
C ASP A 183 6.16 -14.99 3.66
N LYS A 184 5.41 -13.90 3.86
CA LYS A 184 4.11 -13.87 4.55
C LYS A 184 3.14 -12.91 3.85
N MET A 185 1.83 -13.11 4.02
CA MET A 185 0.80 -12.24 3.45
C MET A 185 -0.28 -11.82 4.45
N ILE A 186 -0.49 -10.52 4.58
CA ILE A 186 -1.69 -9.93 5.17
C ILE A 186 -2.63 -9.60 4.01
N ALA A 187 -3.71 -10.38 3.87
CA ALA A 187 -4.75 -10.14 2.89
C ALA A 187 -5.82 -9.23 3.50
N LEU A 188 -5.79 -7.95 3.13
CA LEU A 188 -6.78 -6.98 3.59
C LEU A 188 -7.97 -6.93 2.63
N ILE A 189 -9.13 -7.36 3.13
CA ILE A 189 -10.39 -7.39 2.39
C ILE A 189 -11.31 -6.30 2.94
N ARG A 190 -11.96 -5.56 2.06
CA ARG A 190 -12.97 -4.55 2.39
C ARG A 190 -14.19 -4.74 1.51
N ASN A 191 -15.35 -4.35 2.03
CA ASN A 191 -16.61 -4.33 1.30
C ASN A 191 -16.41 -3.59 -0.03
N PRO A 192 -16.74 -4.20 -1.19
CA PRO A 192 -16.49 -3.58 -2.48
C PRO A 192 -17.25 -2.27 -2.67
N TYR A 193 -18.45 -2.11 -2.08
CA TYR A 193 -19.19 -0.84 -2.13
C TYR A 193 -18.39 0.28 -1.47
N ASP A 194 -18.00 0.09 -0.20
CA ASP A 194 -17.24 1.08 0.56
C ASP A 194 -15.85 1.33 -0.02
N MET A 195 -15.21 0.28 -0.55
CA MET A 195 -13.92 0.37 -1.23
C MET A 195 -14.02 1.22 -2.50
N ILE A 196 -15.04 1.00 -3.33
CA ILE A 196 -15.28 1.78 -4.55
C ILE A 196 -15.58 3.23 -4.21
N LEU A 197 -16.45 3.48 -3.22
CA LEU A 197 -16.76 4.83 -2.76
C LEU A 197 -15.51 5.56 -2.26
N ALA A 198 -14.71 4.90 -1.41
CA ALA A 198 -13.51 5.49 -0.84
C ALA A 198 -12.46 5.83 -1.91
N GLU A 199 -12.35 5.00 -2.95
CA GLU A 199 -11.42 5.24 -4.05
C GLU A 199 -11.94 6.27 -5.04
N PHE A 200 -13.25 6.24 -5.38
CA PHE A 200 -13.87 7.28 -6.20
C PHE A 200 -13.70 8.65 -5.54
N LYS A 201 -13.95 8.74 -4.23
CA LYS A 201 -13.72 9.98 -3.47
C LYS A 201 -12.28 10.47 -3.57
N ARG A 202 -11.31 9.57 -3.42
CA ARG A 202 -9.87 9.90 -3.50
C ARG A 202 -9.45 10.43 -4.87
N VAL A 203 -9.97 9.86 -5.96
CA VAL A 203 -9.57 10.27 -7.33
C VAL A 203 -10.35 11.46 -7.85
N SER A 204 -11.55 11.69 -7.33
CA SER A 204 -12.45 12.74 -7.83
C SER A 204 -12.20 14.12 -7.21
N THR A 205 -11.29 14.23 -6.24
CA THR A 205 -11.00 15.49 -5.54
C THR A 205 -9.74 16.17 -6.12
N PRO A 206 -9.78 17.47 -6.48
CA PRO A 206 -8.74 18.16 -7.25
C PRO A 206 -7.32 18.08 -6.66
N SER A 207 -7.20 18.00 -5.35
CA SER A 207 -5.90 17.95 -4.65
C SER A 207 -5.28 16.56 -4.59
N LYS A 208 -5.95 15.50 -5.09
CA LYS A 208 -5.64 14.10 -4.73
C LYS A 208 -5.52 13.90 -3.20
N ASN A 209 -5.98 14.86 -2.41
CA ASN A 209 -5.88 14.81 -0.96
C ASN A 209 -6.77 13.68 -0.50
N HIS A 210 -6.18 12.82 0.33
CA HIS A 210 -6.79 11.60 0.81
C HIS A 210 -7.97 11.83 1.78
N SER A 211 -8.53 13.04 1.90
CA SER A 211 -9.38 13.46 3.02
C SER A 211 -10.55 14.41 2.66
N VAL A 212 -11.01 14.46 1.41
CA VAL A 212 -12.08 15.41 1.03
C VAL A 212 -13.46 14.75 0.99
N ASN A 213 -14.42 15.40 1.64
CA ASN A 213 -15.84 15.08 1.56
C ASN A 213 -16.39 15.48 0.19
N ILE A 214 -16.99 14.53 -0.52
CA ILE A 214 -17.65 14.77 -1.80
C ILE A 214 -19.13 15.02 -1.54
N ALA A 215 -19.63 16.20 -1.96
CA ALA A 215 -21.05 16.50 -1.96
C ALA A 215 -21.80 15.57 -2.92
N ASN A 216 -23.03 15.17 -2.57
CA ASN A 216 -23.86 14.23 -3.36
C ASN A 216 -24.06 14.67 -4.82
N THR A 217 -24.02 15.98 -5.06
CA THR A 217 -24.07 16.60 -6.39
C THR A 217 -22.98 16.10 -7.33
N ILE A 218 -21.78 15.78 -6.82
CA ILE A 218 -20.67 15.28 -7.64
C ILE A 218 -20.94 13.87 -8.18
N PHE A 219 -21.61 13.01 -7.40
CA PHE A 219 -21.98 11.67 -7.87
C PHE A 219 -23.01 11.75 -9.01
N GLN A 220 -23.97 12.67 -8.91
CA GLN A 220 -24.97 12.89 -9.96
C GLN A 220 -24.36 13.54 -11.20
N GLN A 221 -23.50 14.55 -11.03
CA GLN A 221 -22.79 15.22 -12.14
C GLN A 221 -21.81 14.28 -12.86
N ARG A 222 -21.23 13.30 -12.16
CA ARG A 222 -20.23 12.36 -12.70
C ARG A 222 -20.76 10.92 -12.75
N LYS A 223 -22.06 10.73 -12.99
CA LYS A 223 -22.74 9.43 -12.97
C LYS A 223 -22.09 8.38 -13.89
N ASN A 224 -21.69 8.78 -15.10
CA ASN A 224 -21.04 7.87 -16.05
C ASN A 224 -19.66 7.44 -15.57
N GLU A 225 -18.87 8.37 -15.02
CA GLU A 225 -17.56 8.07 -14.46
C GLU A 225 -17.67 7.15 -13.23
N PHE A 226 -18.65 7.41 -12.37
CA PHE A 226 -18.94 6.56 -11.22
C PHE A 226 -19.32 5.15 -11.67
N THR A 227 -20.22 5.02 -12.65
CA THR A 227 -20.61 3.72 -13.23
C THR A 227 -19.42 2.95 -13.79
N ASN A 228 -18.56 3.61 -14.57
CA ASN A 228 -17.32 3.01 -15.08
C ASN A 228 -16.37 2.59 -13.96
N LYS A 229 -16.28 3.39 -12.88
CA LYS A 229 -15.49 3.07 -11.69
C LYS A 229 -16.03 1.83 -10.99
N VAL A 230 -17.35 1.73 -10.81
CA VAL A 230 -18.01 0.57 -10.19
C VAL A 230 -17.71 -0.71 -10.96
N ASN A 231 -17.94 -0.71 -12.28
CA ASN A 231 -17.71 -1.88 -13.12
C ASN A 231 -16.24 -2.32 -13.09
N ARG A 232 -15.31 -1.38 -13.31
CA ARG A 232 -13.87 -1.68 -13.34
C ARG A 232 -13.35 -2.17 -12.00
N MET A 233 -13.71 -1.49 -10.91
CA MET A 233 -13.19 -1.82 -9.58
C MET A 233 -13.88 -3.03 -8.96
N GLY A 234 -15.18 -3.22 -9.20
CA GLY A 234 -15.91 -4.41 -8.78
C GLY A 234 -15.32 -5.66 -9.43
N SER A 235 -15.11 -5.65 -10.75
CA SER A 235 -14.45 -6.77 -11.45
C SER A 235 -13.02 -6.96 -10.98
N ARG A 236 -12.22 -5.89 -10.84
CA ARG A 236 -10.85 -6.00 -10.33
C ARG A 236 -10.79 -6.57 -8.91
N TRP A 237 -11.72 -6.17 -8.04
CA TRP A 237 -11.82 -6.72 -6.69
C TRP A 237 -12.07 -8.23 -6.75
N PHE A 238 -13.06 -8.66 -7.52
CA PHE A 238 -13.38 -10.08 -7.65
C PHE A 238 -12.22 -10.89 -8.25
N THR A 239 -11.58 -10.39 -9.30
CA THR A 239 -10.41 -11.04 -9.91
C THR A 239 -9.25 -11.18 -8.92
N GLN A 240 -8.89 -10.11 -8.20
CA GLN A 240 -7.77 -10.17 -7.25
C GLN A 240 -8.06 -11.07 -6.05
N MET A 241 -9.32 -11.12 -5.58
CA MET A 241 -9.70 -12.06 -4.52
C MET A 241 -9.68 -13.51 -5.00
N ASN A 242 -10.09 -13.79 -6.23
CA ASN A 242 -9.94 -15.13 -6.80
C ASN A 242 -8.47 -15.53 -7.01
N ILE A 243 -7.61 -14.59 -7.40
CA ILE A 243 -6.15 -14.82 -7.45
C ILE A 243 -5.63 -15.17 -6.06
N PHE A 244 -6.03 -14.41 -5.03
CA PHE A 244 -5.66 -14.72 -3.64
C PHE A 244 -6.08 -16.14 -3.26
N VAL A 245 -7.36 -16.49 -3.44
CA VAL A 245 -7.86 -17.82 -3.05
C VAL A 245 -7.17 -18.93 -3.85
N ASN A 246 -7.14 -18.81 -5.17
CA ASN A 246 -6.60 -19.85 -6.03
C ASN A 246 -5.08 -20.00 -5.85
N LYS A 247 -4.32 -18.91 -5.77
CA LYS A 247 -2.85 -18.97 -5.73
C LYS A 247 -2.30 -19.15 -4.33
N VAL A 248 -2.86 -18.47 -3.33
CA VAL A 248 -2.28 -18.45 -1.98
C VAL A 248 -2.87 -19.57 -1.11
N ILE A 249 -4.15 -19.91 -1.31
CA ILE A 249 -4.84 -20.88 -0.47
C ILE A 249 -4.88 -22.26 -1.12
N ILE A 250 -5.32 -22.36 -2.38
CA ILE A 250 -5.60 -23.65 -3.04
C ILE A 250 -4.36 -24.22 -3.75
N ASN A 251 -3.80 -23.47 -4.70
CA ASN A 251 -2.83 -23.96 -5.69
C ASN A 251 -1.44 -23.43 -5.41
N THR A 252 -0.88 -23.85 -4.28
CA THR A 252 0.48 -23.47 -3.93
C THR A 252 1.37 -24.67 -3.64
N THR A 253 2.44 -24.79 -4.44
CA THR A 253 3.62 -25.63 -4.17
C THR A 253 4.40 -25.14 -2.94
N ARG A 254 4.18 -23.90 -2.50
CA ARG A 254 4.86 -23.26 -1.37
C ARG A 254 3.84 -22.63 -0.42
N LYS A 255 3.52 -23.29 0.70
CA LYS A 255 2.57 -22.81 1.72
C LYS A 255 3.01 -21.47 2.32
N THR A 256 2.72 -20.36 1.66
CA THR A 256 2.98 -19.01 2.16
C THR A 256 2.02 -18.73 3.31
N PRO A 257 2.49 -18.53 4.54
CA PRO A 257 1.63 -18.17 5.66
C PRO A 257 0.86 -16.88 5.35
N PHE A 258 -0.44 -16.90 5.59
CA PHE A 258 -1.29 -15.75 5.37
C PHE A 258 -2.25 -15.51 6.53
N ILE A 259 -2.71 -14.28 6.66
CA ILE A 259 -3.83 -13.90 7.53
C ILE A 259 -4.82 -13.05 6.73
N VAL A 260 -6.11 -13.38 6.85
CA VAL A 260 -7.21 -12.57 6.32
C VAL A 260 -7.64 -11.58 7.39
N ILE A 261 -7.64 -10.30 7.03
CA ILE A 261 -8.14 -9.20 7.86
C ILE A 261 -9.23 -8.49 7.08
N HIS A 262 -10.42 -8.43 7.67
CA HIS A 262 -11.53 -7.65 7.12
C HIS A 262 -11.47 -6.24 7.71
N TYR A 263 -11.49 -5.22 6.84
CA TYR A 263 -11.46 -3.82 7.24
C TYR A 263 -12.61 -3.48 8.21
N GLU A 264 -13.78 -4.08 8.00
CA GLU A 264 -14.95 -3.92 8.83
C GLU A 264 -14.73 -4.47 10.25
N ASN A 265 -14.06 -5.63 10.38
CA ASN A 265 -13.69 -6.19 11.69
C ASN A 265 -12.64 -5.32 12.38
N LEU A 266 -11.68 -4.75 11.66
CA LEU A 266 -10.74 -3.79 12.25
C LEU A 266 -11.45 -2.57 12.84
N LYS A 267 -12.53 -2.10 12.20
CA LYS A 267 -13.33 -0.98 12.71
C LYS A 267 -14.16 -1.35 13.94
N GLN A 268 -14.75 -2.54 13.96
CA GLN A 268 -15.68 -2.95 15.02
C GLN A 268 -14.97 -3.61 16.22
N HIS A 269 -13.88 -4.33 15.95
CA HIS A 269 -13.19 -5.21 16.89
C HIS A 269 -11.68 -4.97 16.87
N LEU A 270 -11.28 -3.70 16.93
CA LEU A 270 -9.88 -3.26 16.77
C LEU A 270 -8.90 -4.06 17.64
N ARG A 271 -9.12 -4.15 18.96
CA ARG A 271 -8.21 -4.86 19.87
C ARG A 271 -8.00 -6.31 19.48
N HIS A 272 -9.08 -7.00 19.10
CA HIS A 272 -9.03 -8.41 18.73
C HIS A 272 -8.24 -8.63 17.44
N GLU A 273 -8.52 -7.84 16.41
CA GLU A 273 -7.82 -7.94 15.12
C GLU A 273 -6.33 -7.56 15.24
N LEU A 274 -5.98 -6.57 16.08
CA LEU A 274 -4.59 -6.22 16.34
C LEU A 274 -3.83 -7.33 17.08
N ARG A 275 -4.47 -8.05 18.00
CA ARG A 275 -3.85 -9.24 18.62
C ARG A 275 -3.58 -10.33 17.60
N ARG A 276 -4.56 -10.65 16.75
CA ARG A 276 -4.38 -11.62 15.65
C ARG A 276 -3.24 -11.24 14.71
N LEU A 277 -3.13 -9.95 14.37
CA LEU A 277 -2.02 -9.43 13.57
C LEU A 277 -0.68 -9.53 14.29
N ALA A 278 -0.63 -9.18 15.58
CA ALA A 278 0.58 -9.27 16.37
C ALA A 278 1.10 -10.71 16.46
N ASP A 279 0.20 -11.67 16.72
CA ASP A 279 0.52 -13.10 16.76
C ASP A 279 1.06 -13.58 15.41
N PHE A 280 0.41 -13.22 14.30
CA PHE A 280 0.86 -13.59 12.95
C PHE A 280 2.24 -13.02 12.58
N LEU A 281 2.52 -11.80 13.05
CA LEU A 281 3.78 -11.09 12.81
C LEU A 281 4.88 -11.47 13.80
N ASN A 282 4.60 -12.33 14.79
CA ASN A 282 5.50 -12.67 15.89
C ASN A 282 5.94 -11.43 16.69
N THR A 283 5.01 -10.51 16.95
CA THR A 283 5.23 -9.32 17.78
C THR A 283 4.36 -9.38 19.03
N SER A 284 4.77 -8.71 20.10
CA SER A 284 3.95 -8.59 21.31
C SER A 284 3.14 -7.31 21.32
N ILE A 285 1.92 -7.37 21.87
CA ILE A 285 1.06 -6.19 22.04
C ILE A 285 0.41 -6.20 23.43
N THR A 286 0.68 -5.16 24.22
CA THR A 286 0.16 -5.02 25.58
C THR A 286 -1.20 -4.32 25.61
N ASN A 287 -1.90 -4.41 26.74
CA ASN A 287 -3.15 -3.66 26.93
C ASN A 287 -2.91 -2.15 26.95
N GLU A 288 -1.81 -1.67 27.56
CA GLU A 288 -1.51 -0.23 27.58
C GLU A 288 -1.19 0.32 26.19
N LEU A 289 -0.58 -0.51 25.33
CA LEU A 289 -0.32 -0.16 23.94
C LEU A 289 -1.61 -0.10 23.13
N LEU A 290 -2.48 -1.11 23.27
CA LEU A 290 -3.80 -1.11 22.66
C LEU A 290 -4.63 0.10 23.07
N ASP A 291 -4.54 0.52 24.34
CA ASP A 291 -5.21 1.72 24.86
C ASP A 291 -4.72 3.00 24.17
N CYS A 292 -3.41 3.10 23.91
CA CYS A 292 -2.88 4.20 23.11
C CYS A 292 -3.38 4.14 21.67
N ILE A 293 -3.34 2.95 21.05
CA ILE A 293 -3.72 2.75 19.65
C ILE A 293 -5.18 3.11 19.45
N GLU A 294 -6.10 2.74 20.35
CA GLU A 294 -7.49 3.17 20.30
C GLU A 294 -7.61 4.70 20.22
N CYS A 295 -6.89 5.41 21.10
CA CYS A 295 -6.88 6.87 21.15
C CYS A 295 -6.18 7.55 19.95
N LYS A 296 -5.35 6.82 19.22
CA LYS A 296 -4.59 7.31 18.05
C LYS A 296 -4.96 6.58 16.76
N SER A 297 -6.03 5.79 16.78
CA SER A 297 -6.41 4.85 15.72
C SER A 297 -6.78 5.60 14.45
N GLU A 298 -7.41 6.76 14.59
CA GLU A 298 -7.73 7.66 13.50
C GLU A 298 -6.45 8.20 12.80
N GLY A 299 -5.35 8.35 13.55
CA GLY A 299 -4.11 8.93 13.04
C GLY A 299 -4.33 10.28 12.32
N ARG A 300 -3.45 10.61 11.37
CA ARG A 300 -3.60 11.80 10.51
C ARG A 300 -4.37 11.52 9.20
N HIS A 301 -4.80 10.27 8.99
CA HIS A 301 -5.18 9.77 7.67
C HIS A 301 -6.46 8.92 7.65
N HIS A 302 -7.06 8.61 8.80
CA HIS A 302 -8.37 7.95 8.84
C HIS A 302 -9.48 8.98 8.58
N ARG A 303 -10.55 8.51 7.93
CA ARG A 303 -11.59 9.36 7.33
C ARG A 303 -12.89 9.16 8.10
N HIS A 304 -13.46 10.24 8.64
CA HIS A 304 -14.86 10.23 9.07
C HIS A 304 -15.77 10.35 7.85
N SER A 305 -16.54 9.30 7.54
CA SER A 305 -17.59 9.37 6.52
C SER A 305 -18.84 10.00 7.14
N THR A 306 -19.15 11.24 6.78
CA THR A 306 -20.23 12.01 7.42
C THR A 306 -21.59 11.96 6.70
N GLU A 307 -21.73 11.29 5.56
CA GLU A 307 -23.05 10.96 4.99
C GLU A 307 -23.04 9.58 4.31
N LYS A 308 -24.03 8.75 4.66
CA LYS A 308 -24.33 7.47 3.99
C LYS A 308 -25.36 7.72 2.89
N VAL A 309 -24.93 8.35 1.81
CA VAL A 309 -25.71 8.27 0.56
C VAL A 309 -25.27 7.02 -0.18
N ASP A 310 -26.26 6.28 -0.67
CA ASP A 310 -26.08 5.10 -1.50
C ASP A 310 -26.21 5.51 -2.98
N PRO A 311 -25.11 5.78 -3.69
CA PRO A 311 -25.15 6.20 -5.09
C PRO A 311 -25.27 5.02 -6.06
N PHE A 312 -25.41 3.78 -5.57
CA PHE A 312 -25.40 2.60 -6.43
C PHE A 312 -26.78 2.32 -7.01
N THR A 313 -26.82 2.06 -8.32
CA THR A 313 -28.05 1.61 -8.98
C THR A 313 -28.38 0.17 -8.57
N LEU A 314 -29.65 -0.24 -8.73
CA LEU A 314 -30.06 -1.62 -8.48
C LEU A 314 -29.21 -2.64 -9.28
N GLN A 315 -28.91 -2.35 -10.54
CA GLN A 315 -28.07 -3.20 -11.39
C GLN A 315 -26.65 -3.32 -10.82
N GLN A 316 -26.06 -2.23 -10.36
CA GLN A 316 -24.74 -2.24 -9.72
C GLN A 316 -24.76 -3.03 -8.41
N LYS A 317 -25.86 -2.93 -7.64
CA LYS A 317 -26.03 -3.70 -6.41
C LYS A 317 -26.09 -5.20 -6.69
N LEU A 318 -26.92 -5.62 -7.64
CA LEU A 318 -27.01 -7.02 -8.07
C LEU A 318 -25.64 -7.57 -8.52
N PHE A 319 -24.93 -6.78 -9.33
CA PHE A 319 -23.59 -7.11 -9.80
C PHE A 319 -22.59 -7.33 -8.66
N LEU A 320 -22.49 -6.38 -7.72
CA LEU A 320 -21.55 -6.47 -6.60
C LEU A 320 -21.97 -7.54 -5.58
N ASN A 321 -23.27 -7.68 -5.29
CA ASN A 321 -23.80 -8.72 -4.40
C ASN A 321 -23.50 -10.13 -4.92
N ASN A 322 -23.57 -10.33 -6.25
CA ASN A 322 -23.19 -11.60 -6.87
C ASN A 322 -21.70 -11.92 -6.62
N TYR A 323 -20.80 -10.95 -6.81
CA TYR A 323 -19.38 -11.13 -6.51
C TYR A 323 -19.08 -11.40 -5.04
N ILE A 324 -19.73 -10.69 -4.11
CA ILE A 324 -19.60 -10.94 -2.67
C ILE A 324 -20.04 -12.37 -2.34
N THR A 325 -21.20 -12.79 -2.85
CA THR A 325 -21.76 -14.12 -2.60
C THR A 325 -20.84 -15.22 -3.14
N GLN A 326 -20.34 -15.07 -4.36
CA GLN A 326 -19.39 -16.02 -4.95
C GLN A 326 -18.10 -16.07 -4.15
N LEU A 327 -17.51 -14.92 -3.80
CA LEU A 327 -16.27 -14.90 -3.02
C LEU A 327 -16.45 -15.56 -1.65
N ASN A 328 -17.55 -15.29 -0.94
CA ASN A 328 -17.83 -15.89 0.36
C ASN A 328 -17.92 -17.42 0.28
N ARG A 329 -18.57 -17.95 -0.76
CA ARG A 329 -18.60 -19.40 -1.01
C ARG A 329 -17.19 -19.95 -1.22
N THR A 330 -16.36 -19.27 -1.99
CA THR A 330 -14.98 -19.70 -2.28
C THR A 330 -14.08 -19.62 -1.03
N LEU A 331 -14.13 -18.52 -0.27
CA LEU A 331 -13.36 -18.34 0.97
C LEU A 331 -13.76 -19.36 2.03
N LYS A 332 -15.07 -19.60 2.22
CA LYS A 332 -15.59 -20.60 3.16
C LYS A 332 -15.04 -22.00 2.84
N LYS A 333 -15.04 -22.38 1.56
CA LYS A 333 -14.48 -23.67 1.11
C LYS A 333 -12.96 -23.73 1.28
N ALA A 334 -12.25 -22.63 1.05
CA ALA A 334 -10.80 -22.63 1.00
C ALA A 334 -10.12 -22.51 2.38
N CYS A 335 -10.67 -21.71 3.30
CA CYS A 335 -10.08 -21.51 4.62
C CYS A 335 -11.08 -21.35 5.79
N GLY A 336 -12.31 -21.82 5.60
CA GLY A 336 -13.33 -21.90 6.65
C GLY A 336 -14.02 -20.57 6.98
N GLU A 337 -14.82 -20.57 8.04
CA GLU A 337 -15.70 -19.43 8.41
C GLU A 337 -14.93 -18.15 8.76
N LEU A 338 -13.74 -18.27 9.34
CA LEU A 338 -12.92 -17.12 9.74
C LEU A 338 -12.47 -16.26 8.55
N CYS A 339 -12.45 -16.81 7.35
CA CYS A 339 -12.12 -16.09 6.13
C CYS A 339 -13.31 -15.39 5.49
N VAL A 340 -14.54 -15.78 5.83
CA VAL A 340 -15.76 -15.31 5.15
C VAL A 340 -15.98 -13.83 5.44
N PHE A 341 -16.44 -13.10 4.43
CA PHE A 341 -16.75 -11.69 4.58
C PHE A 341 -17.90 -11.51 5.59
N PRO A 342 -17.72 -10.72 6.66
CA PRO A 342 -18.68 -10.62 7.76
C PRO A 342 -19.98 -9.90 7.37
N TYR A 343 -19.96 -9.13 6.27
CA TYR A 343 -21.11 -8.34 5.83
C TYR A 343 -22.01 -9.14 4.87
N ARG A 344 -23.33 -9.09 5.11
CA ARG A 344 -24.34 -9.62 4.18
C ARG A 344 -24.45 -8.73 2.95
N PRO A 345 -24.82 -9.27 1.76
CA PRO A 345 -25.11 -8.46 0.58
C PRO A 345 -26.04 -7.28 0.91
N HIS A 346 -25.87 -6.13 0.24
CA HIS A 346 -26.77 -4.99 0.46
C HIS A 346 -28.22 -5.41 0.25
N GLU A 347 -29.10 -5.09 1.19
CA GLU A 347 -30.53 -5.38 1.08
C GLU A 347 -31.10 -4.73 -0.19
N ILE A 348 -31.67 -5.57 -1.04
CA ILE A 348 -32.40 -5.14 -2.23
C ILE A 348 -33.87 -5.12 -1.82
N THR A 349 -34.36 -3.98 -1.35
CA THR A 349 -35.79 -3.75 -1.25
C THR A 349 -36.33 -3.51 -2.65
N MET A 350 -37.06 -4.49 -3.19
CA MET A 350 -37.89 -4.28 -4.37
C MET A 350 -39.12 -3.50 -3.91
N THR A 351 -39.13 -2.19 -4.16
CA THR A 351 -40.33 -1.34 -4.04
C THR A 351 -41.09 -1.33 -5.34
#